data_AF-A0A7Y3LJE2-F1
#
_entry.id   AF-A0A7Y3LJE2-F1
#
_cell.length_a   1.000
_cell.length_b   1.000
_cell.length_c   1.000
_cell.angle_alpha   90.00
_cell.angle_beta   90.00
_cell.angle_gamma   90.00
#
_symmetry.space_group_name_H-M   'P 1'
#
loop_
_entity.id
_entity.type
_entity.pdbx_description
1 polymer ?
#
loop_
_entity_poly.entity_id
_entity_poly.type
_entity_poly.pdbx_seq_one_letter_code
_entity_poly.pdbx_strand_id
1 'polypeptide(L)' 'MAQTKEGWIGAFGKKVGIEPPNEQEIDTLLSIAGVAAHASERSAAPLTCWMIAKAGITPEAALEIANEIANESQS' A
#
# COMPACT_ATOMS: atom_id res chain seq x y z
N MET A 1 2.14 -19.32 -17.50
CA MET A 1 1.34 -19.13 -16.28
C MET A 1 1.74 -17.80 -15.67
N ALA A 2 0.79 -17.02 -15.14
CA ALA A 2 1.13 -15.79 -14.41
C ALA A 2 1.91 -16.14 -13.12
N GLN A 3 2.83 -15.29 -12.68
CA GLN A 3 3.50 -15.47 -11.39
C GLN A 3 2.52 -15.29 -10.23
N THR A 4 2.80 -15.94 -9.09
CA THR A 4 2.10 -15.63 -7.83
C THR A 4 2.45 -14.22 -7.36
N LYS A 5 1.63 -13.65 -6.46
CA LYS A 5 1.87 -12.34 -5.84
C LYS A 5 3.28 -12.29 -5.21
N GLU A 6 3.62 -13.30 -4.43
CA GLU A 6 4.89 -13.42 -3.71
C GLU A 6 6.06 -13.54 -4.68
N GLY A 7 5.92 -14.36 -5.72
CA GLY A 7 6.94 -14.53 -6.75
C GLY A 7 7.21 -13.25 -7.54
N TRP A 8 6.15 -12.50 -7.86
CA TRP A 8 6.26 -11.22 -8.53
C TRP A 8 6.95 -10.17 -7.68
N ILE A 9 6.49 -9.97 -6.43
CA ILE A 9 7.04 -8.97 -5.51
C ILE A 9 8.51 -9.25 -5.21
N GLY A 10 8.88 -10.51 -4.95
CA GLY A 10 10.27 -10.90 -4.72
C GLY A 10 11.16 -10.64 -5.95
N ALA A 11 10.70 -10.99 -7.15
CA ALA A 11 11.45 -10.75 -8.38
C ALA A 11 11.59 -9.25 -8.71
N PHE A 12 10.54 -8.47 -8.47
CA PHE A 12 10.54 -7.02 -8.69
C PHE A 12 11.46 -6.31 -7.68
N GLY A 13 11.35 -6.61 -6.39
CA GLY A 13 12.20 -6.05 -5.34
C GLY A 13 13.69 -6.23 -5.65
N LYS A 14 14.08 -7.46 -5.99
CA LYS A 14 15.44 -7.78 -6.43
C LYS A 14 15.91 -6.96 -7.63
N LYS A 15 15.03 -6.68 -8.60
CA LYS A 15 15.37 -5.88 -9.79
C LYS A 15 15.54 -4.40 -9.50
N VAL A 16 14.78 -3.86 -8.54
CA VAL A 16 14.85 -2.44 -8.15
C VAL A 16 15.79 -2.18 -6.97
N GLY A 17 16.44 -3.22 -6.44
CA GLY A 17 17.46 -3.11 -5.40
C GLY A 17 16.91 -2.92 -4.00
N ILE A 18 15.69 -3.38 -3.73
CA ILE A 18 15.06 -3.33 -2.40
C ILE A 18 14.71 -4.73 -1.92
N GLU A 19 14.75 -4.92 -0.60
CA GLU A 19 14.16 -6.12 0.00
C GLU A 19 12.65 -6.12 -0.21
N PRO A 20 12.04 -7.26 -0.60
CA PRO A 20 10.60 -7.36 -0.70
C PRO A 20 9.96 -7.19 0.68
N PRO A 21 8.75 -6.60 0.76
CA PRO A 21 8.02 -6.48 2.02
C PRO A 21 7.72 -7.86 2.62
N ASN A 22 7.74 -7.95 3.94
CA ASN A 22 7.30 -9.11 4.69
C ASN A 22 5.75 -9.23 4.69
N GLU A 23 5.22 -10.35 5.19
CA GLU A 23 3.78 -10.63 5.18
C GLU A 23 2.95 -9.55 5.89
N GLN A 24 3.42 -9.06 7.04
CA GLN A 24 2.74 -8.01 7.80
C GLN A 24 2.73 -6.68 7.02
N GLU A 25 3.85 -6.31 6.41
CA GLU A 25 3.93 -5.10 5.57
C GLU A 25 3.00 -5.20 4.35
N ILE A 26 2.92 -6.38 3.73
CA ILE A 26 1.99 -6.65 2.62
C ILE A 26 0.54 -6.44 3.08
N ASP A 27 0.15 -7.03 4.21
CA ASP A 27 -1.22 -6.93 4.72
C ASP A 27 -1.59 -5.48 5.09
N THR A 28 -0.67 -4.73 5.69
CA THR A 28 -0.87 -3.31 6.01
C THR A 28 -1.00 -2.49 4.71
N LEU A 29 -0.12 -2.68 3.73
CA LEU A 29 -0.20 -1.98 2.43
C LEU A 29 -1.49 -2.28 1.67
N LEU A 30 -1.96 -3.54 1.69
CA LEU A 30 -3.23 -3.92 1.08
C LEU A 30 -4.43 -3.30 1.82
N SER A 31 -4.35 -3.18 3.14
CA SER A 31 -5.37 -2.50 3.95
C SER A 31 -5.46 -1.01 3.59
N ILE A 32 -4.32 -0.32 3.48
CA ILE A 32 -4.25 1.09 3.04
C ILE A 32 -4.85 1.25 1.65
N ALA A 33 -4.47 0.39 0.70
CA ALA A 33 -5.00 0.39 -0.65
C ALA A 33 -6.52 0.19 -0.67
N GLY A 34 -7.03 -0.71 0.18
CA GLY A 34 -8.47 -0.94 0.37
C GLY A 34 -9.21 0.31 0.85
N VAL A 35 -8.69 0.95 1.91
CA VAL A 35 -9.26 2.19 2.47
C VAL A 35 -9.29 3.29 1.41
N ALA A 36 -8.17 3.55 0.74
CA ALA A 36 -8.08 4.59 -0.29
C ALA A 36 -9.02 4.33 -1.48
N ALA A 37 -9.10 3.08 -1.96
CA ALA A 37 -9.98 2.72 -3.06
C ALA A 37 -11.47 2.78 -2.69
N HIS A 38 -11.81 2.58 -1.40
CA HIS A 38 -13.18 2.64 -0.91
C HIS A 38 -13.65 4.07 -0.64
N ALA A 39 -12.81 4.89 -0.01
CA ALA A 39 -13.12 6.29 0.30
C ALA A 39 -13.00 7.23 -0.91
N SER A 40 -12.42 6.77 -2.03
CA SER A 40 -12.20 7.54 -3.24
C SER A 40 -12.44 6.69 -4.49
N GLU A 41 -11.53 6.71 -5.46
CA GLU A 41 -11.55 5.87 -6.65
C GLU A 41 -10.50 4.75 -6.55
N ARG A 42 -10.65 3.68 -7.34
CA ARG A 42 -9.67 2.57 -7.40
C ARG A 42 -8.25 3.03 -7.73
N SER A 43 -8.13 4.14 -8.48
CA SER A 43 -6.86 4.78 -8.84
C SER A 43 -6.13 5.38 -7.64
N ALA A 44 -6.82 5.71 -6.55
CA ALA A 44 -6.22 6.26 -5.34
C ALA A 44 -5.28 5.26 -4.65
N ALA A 45 -5.62 3.97 -4.65
CA ALA A 45 -4.82 2.92 -4.00
C ALA A 45 -3.32 2.92 -4.40
N PRO A 46 -2.95 2.78 -5.69
CA PRO A 46 -1.53 2.81 -6.07
C PRO A 46 -0.86 4.17 -5.86
N LEU A 47 -1.61 5.28 -5.96
CA LEU A 47 -1.07 6.62 -5.73
C LEU A 47 -0.73 6.84 -4.25
N THR A 48 -1.58 6.37 -3.34
CA THR A 48 -1.32 6.39 -1.90
C THR A 48 -0.09 5.58 -1.54
N CYS A 49 0.04 4.34 -2.04
CA CYS A 49 1.24 3.53 -1.80
C CYS A 49 2.52 4.20 -2.31
N TRP A 50 2.47 4.89 -3.46
CA TRP A 50 3.59 5.67 -3.96
C TRP A 50 3.93 6.88 -3.07
N MET A 51 2.92 7.59 -2.57
CA MET A 51 3.12 8.73 -1.66
C MET A 51 3.73 8.32 -0.32
N ILE A 52 3.34 7.16 0.22
CA ILE A 52 3.90 6.60 1.46
C ILE A 52 5.41 6.38 1.31
N ALA A 53 5.82 5.67 0.26
CA ALA A 53 7.22 5.43 -0.04
C ALA A 53 7.99 6.75 -0.23
N LYS A 54 7.39 7.73 -0.92
CA LYS A 54 8.01 9.05 -1.14
C LYS A 54 8.13 9.88 0.15
N ALA A 55 7.17 9.77 1.07
CA ALA A 55 7.18 10.46 2.36
C ALA A 55 8.11 9.81 3.38
N GLY A 56 8.51 8.54 3.18
CA GLY A 56 9.38 7.82 4.10
C GLY A 56 8.70 7.48 5.44
N ILE A 57 7.38 7.35 5.44
CA ILE A 57 6.60 6.96 6.62
C ILE A 57 6.35 5.45 6.63
N THR A 58 6.12 4.88 7.82
CA THR A 58 5.82 3.45 7.93
C THR A 58 4.42 3.14 7.44
N PRO A 59 4.14 1.89 6.99
CA PRO A 59 2.79 1.48 6.62
C PRO A 59 1.76 1.68 7.73
N GLU A 60 2.13 1.49 9.00
CA GLU A 60 1.23 1.64 10.15
C GLU A 60 0.79 3.10 10.32
N ALA A 61 1.74 4.03 10.32
CA ALA A 61 1.44 5.46 10.40
C ALA A 61 0.61 5.94 9.19
N ALA A 62 0.89 5.39 8.01
CA ALA A 62 0.10 5.69 6.81
C ALA A 62 -1.33 5.15 6.88
N LEU A 63 -1.54 3.99 7.51
CA LEU A 63 -2.86 3.41 7.70
C LEU A 63 -3.70 4.26 8.67
N GLU A 64 -3.12 4.79 9.74
CA GLU A 64 -3.79 5.73 10.64
C GLU A 64 -4.30 6.96 9.86
N ILE A 65 -3.42 7.61 9.09
CA ILE A 65 -3.77 8.78 8.26
C ILE A 65 -4.87 8.43 7.23
N ALA A 66 -4.77 7.27 6.56
CA ALA A 66 -5.76 6.85 5.58
C ALA A 66 -7.16 6.66 6.21
N ASN A 67 -7.22 6.10 7.42
CA ASN A 67 -8.47 5.92 8.15
C ASN A 67 -9.05 7.27 8.62
N GLU A 68 -8.22 8.21 9.08
CA GLU A 68 -8.66 9.56 9.45
C GLU A 68 -9.36 10.25 8.27
N ILE A 69 -8.71 10.28 7.10
CA ILE A 69 -9.26 10.88 5.87
C ILE A 69 -10.56 10.18 5.44
N ALA A 70 -10.60 8.84 5.51
CA ALA A 70 -11.79 8.07 5.15
C ALA A 70 -12.98 8.38 6.07
N ASN A 71 -12.73 8.55 7.37
CA ASN A 71 -13.77 8.90 8.35
C ASN A 71 -14.30 10.33 8.16
N GLU A 72 -13.42 11.28 7.86
CA GLU A 72 -13.81 12.67 7.55
C GLU A 72 -14.68 12.75 6.28
N SER A 73 -14.40 11.90 5.29
CA SER A 73 -15.14 11.86 4.01
C SER A 73 -16.55 11.25 4.14
N GLN A 74 -16.82 10.54 5.23
CA GLN A 74 -18.11 9.88 5.52
C GLN A 74 -19.01 10.67 6.48
N SER A 75 -18.49 11.77 7.05
CA SER A 75 -19.19 12.65 8.01
C SER A 75 -19.85 13.83 7.31
#